data_AF-A0A9E3WTT0-F1
#
_entry.id   AF-A0A9E3WTT0-F1
#
_cell.length_a   1.000
_cell.length_b   1.000
_cell.length_c   1.000
_cell.angle_alpha   90.00
_cell.angle_beta   90.00
_cell.angle_gamma   90.00
#
_symmetry.space_group_name_H-M   'P 1'
#
loop_
_entity.id
_entity.type
_entity.pdbx_description
1 polymer ?
#
loop_
_entity_poly.entity_id
_entity_poly.type
_entity_poly.pdbx_seq_one_letter_code
_entity_poly.pdbx_strand_id
1 'polypeptide(L)'
;MIDNADVLFRSPSKAARFALLLLALLVGWTAAGCSRGPKIVPTKGKVLFKGEPLPYGSVMFQPASGQPARSEIKPDGTFVLGTNTLSDGATVGTNRVRVTSYESQSPTATISRDAEFSLGKSQIPKRYTDFDTSDLVVEVADTKGNDVLLELTE
;
A
#
# COMPACT_ATOMS: atom_id res chain seq x y z
N MET A 1 46.88 -63.20 0.44
CA MET A 1 46.87 -62.18 -0.64
C MET A 1 45.82 -61.16 -0.23
N ILE A 2 46.31 -60.01 0.24
CA ILE A 2 45.65 -58.69 0.47
C ILE A 2 44.63 -58.57 1.63
N ASP A 3 45.09 -57.82 2.65
CA ASP A 3 44.40 -57.15 3.76
C ASP A 3 43.21 -56.27 3.33
N ASN A 4 42.19 -56.19 4.19
CA ASN A 4 41.29 -55.04 4.28
C ASN A 4 40.80 -54.87 5.73
N ALA A 5 41.75 -54.71 6.66
CA ALA A 5 41.49 -54.04 7.93
C ALA A 5 41.66 -52.52 7.73
N ASP A 6 41.01 -51.74 8.58
CA ASP A 6 41.11 -50.28 8.70
C ASP A 6 40.15 -49.41 7.87
N VAL A 7 38.85 -49.67 8.02
CA VAL A 7 37.87 -48.57 8.02
C VAL A 7 38.02 -47.79 9.33
N LEU A 8 38.97 -46.86 9.33
CA LEU A 8 39.26 -45.94 10.43
C LEU A 8 38.04 -45.05 10.74
N PHE A 9 37.22 -45.47 11.70
CA PHE A 9 36.24 -44.59 12.35
C PHE A 9 36.97 -43.68 13.34
N ARG A 10 37.69 -42.68 12.82
CA ARG A 10 38.38 -41.68 13.65
C ARG A 10 37.32 -40.76 14.25
N SER A 11 37.01 -40.94 15.53
CA SER A 11 36.09 -40.05 16.25
C SER A 11 36.56 -38.59 16.11
N PRO A 12 35.70 -37.65 15.73
CA PRO A 12 36.09 -36.25 15.59
C PRO A 12 36.55 -35.71 16.96
N SER A 13 37.69 -35.02 16.98
CA SER A 13 38.27 -34.46 18.21
C SER A 13 37.32 -33.47 18.87
N LYS A 14 37.46 -33.25 20.19
CA LYS A 14 36.63 -32.31 20.96
C LYS A 14 36.63 -30.90 20.33
N ALA A 15 37.74 -30.50 19.71
CA ALA A 15 37.88 -29.24 18.98
C ALA A 15 37.05 -29.20 17.67
N ALA A 16 37.00 -30.30 16.91
CA ALA A 16 36.17 -30.39 15.71
C ALA A 16 34.67 -30.35 16.03
N ARG A 17 34.25 -30.94 17.16
CA ARG A 17 32.87 -30.86 17.66
C ARG A 17 32.51 -29.44 18.11
N PHE A 18 33.45 -28.72 18.72
CA PHE A 18 33.26 -27.33 19.15
C PHE A 18 33.18 -26.37 17.95
N ALA A 19 34.00 -26.59 16.92
CA ALA A 19 33.96 -25.82 15.66
C ALA A 19 32.65 -26.05 14.88
N LEU A 20 32.14 -27.29 14.86
CA LEU A 20 30.84 -27.62 14.27
C LEU A 20 29.67 -26.96 15.01
N LEU A 21 29.71 -26.91 16.35
CA LEU A 21 28.71 -26.22 17.16
C LEU A 21 28.72 -24.70 16.95
N LEU A 22 29.91 -24.09 16.85
CA LEU A 22 30.06 -22.66 16.55
C LEU A 22 29.58 -22.30 15.13
N LEU A 23 29.84 -23.15 14.14
CA LEU A 23 29.33 -22.95 12.78
C LEU A 23 27.81 -23.13 12.70
N ALA A 24 27.23 -24.09 13.43
CA ALA A 24 25.78 -24.25 13.53
C ALA A 24 25.10 -23.05 14.22
N LEU A 25 25.76 -22.45 15.21
CA LEU A 25 25.26 -21.24 15.89
C LEU A 25 25.33 -20.00 14.97
N LEU A 26 26.36 -19.90 14.11
CA LEU A 26 26.50 -18.80 13.15
C LEU A 26 25.48 -18.87 12.00
N VAL A 27 25.13 -20.08 11.54
CA VAL A 27 24.11 -20.31 10.50
C VAL A 27 22.69 -20.09 11.04
N GLY A 28 22.46 -20.28 12.34
CA GLY A 28 21.17 -20.02 12.98
C GLY A 28 20.77 -18.53 13.03
N TRP A 29 21.73 -17.60 12.92
CA TRP A 29 21.46 -16.17 13.08
C TRP A 29 21.00 -15.45 11.81
N THR A 30 21.15 -16.06 10.63
CA THR A 30 20.77 -15.43 9.36
C THR A 30 19.28 -15.58 9.00
N ALA A 31 18.51 -16.31 9.80
CA ALA A 31 17.07 -16.54 9.55
C ALA A 31 16.14 -15.45 10.15
N ALA A 32 16.65 -14.54 10.97
CA ALA A 32 15.85 -13.48 11.59
C ALA A 32 15.92 -12.18 10.78
N GLY A 33 15.35 -12.17 9.57
CA GLY A 33 15.48 -11.01 8.69
C GLY A 33 14.52 -10.91 7.50
N CYS A 34 13.34 -11.51 7.54
CA CYS A 34 12.28 -11.19 6.60
C CYS A 34 11.21 -10.33 7.29
N SER A 35 11.45 -9.03 7.42
CA SER A 35 10.33 -8.11 7.58
C SER A 35 9.56 -8.10 6.26
N ARG A 36 8.50 -8.91 6.14
CA ARG A 36 7.50 -8.69 5.08
C ARG A 36 7.00 -7.27 5.29
N GLY A 37 7.12 -6.44 4.24
CA GLY A 37 6.63 -5.07 4.27
C GLY A 37 5.12 -5.00 4.57
N PRO A 38 4.56 -3.79 4.68
CA PRO A 38 3.15 -3.60 4.97
C PRO A 38 2.28 -4.40 4.00
N LYS A 39 1.28 -5.12 4.55
CA LYS A 39 0.40 -5.94 3.74
C LYS A 39 -0.55 -5.05 2.95
N ILE A 40 -0.62 -5.28 1.64
CA ILE A 40 -1.55 -4.59 0.74
C ILE A 40 -2.67 -5.56 0.36
N VAL A 41 -3.90 -5.06 0.41
CA VAL A 41 -5.10 -5.82 0.07
C VAL A 41 -5.98 -5.05 -0.92
N PRO A 42 -6.66 -5.72 -1.87
CA PRO A 42 -7.53 -5.07 -2.83
C PRO A 42 -8.53 -4.13 -2.14
N THR A 43 -8.57 -2.88 -2.59
CA THR A 43 -9.44 -1.86 -1.99
C THR A 43 -10.05 -1.02 -3.09
N LYS A 44 -11.37 -0.96 -3.12
CA LYS A 44 -12.16 -0.19 -4.09
C LYS A 44 -13.29 0.52 -3.36
N GLY A 45 -13.97 1.41 -4.06
CA GLY A 45 -15.06 2.13 -3.43
C GLY A 45 -15.80 3.08 -4.35
N LYS A 46 -16.64 3.90 -3.72
CA LYS A 46 -17.39 4.98 -4.36
C LYS A 46 -17.28 6.26 -3.54
N VAL A 47 -17.17 7.39 -4.23
CA VAL A 47 -17.25 8.73 -3.64
C VAL A 47 -18.57 9.37 -4.02
N LEU A 48 -19.29 9.87 -3.02
CA LEU A 48 -20.47 10.69 -3.17
C LEU A 48 -20.18 12.11 -2.68
N PHE A 49 -20.70 13.12 -3.36
CA PHE A 49 -20.77 14.48 -2.86
C PHE A 49 -22.23 14.92 -2.86
N LYS A 50 -22.75 15.30 -1.68
CA LYS A 50 -24.17 15.63 -1.49
C LYS A 50 -25.13 14.50 -1.92
N GLY A 51 -24.74 13.26 -1.68
CA GLY A 51 -25.53 12.08 -2.04
C GLY A 51 -25.43 11.66 -3.51
N GLU A 52 -24.78 12.44 -4.37
CA GLU A 52 -24.60 12.14 -5.78
C GLU A 52 -23.19 11.61 -6.07
N PRO A 53 -22.99 10.69 -7.03
CA PRO A 53 -21.65 10.24 -7.41
C PRO A 53 -20.76 11.39 -7.87
N LEU A 54 -19.57 11.49 -7.27
CA LEU A 54 -18.59 12.50 -7.70
C LEU A 54 -17.95 12.04 -9.02
N PRO A 55 -18.15 12.74 -10.15
CA PRO A 55 -17.88 12.15 -11.48
C PRO A 55 -16.41 12.18 -11.91
N TYR A 56 -15.56 12.93 -11.19
CA TYR A 56 -14.13 13.02 -11.48
C TYR A 56 -13.37 13.54 -10.27
N GLY A 57 -12.06 13.28 -10.27
CA GLY A 57 -11.16 13.65 -9.20
C GLY A 57 -10.17 12.54 -8.90
N SER A 58 -9.57 12.61 -7.72
CA SER A 58 -8.68 11.56 -7.22
C SER A 58 -8.93 11.28 -5.75
N VAL A 59 -8.75 10.03 -5.37
CA VAL A 59 -8.76 9.56 -3.97
C VAL A 59 -7.36 9.12 -3.61
N MET A 60 -6.92 9.46 -2.41
CA MET A 60 -5.64 9.03 -1.88
C MET A 60 -5.77 8.57 -0.43
N PHE A 61 -5.20 7.41 -0.12
CA PHE A 61 -5.17 6.79 1.20
C PHE A 61 -3.73 6.84 1.71
N GLN A 62 -3.52 7.52 2.83
CA GLN A 62 -2.23 7.66 3.49
C GLN A 62 -2.19 6.74 4.72
N PRO A 63 -1.43 5.64 4.68
CA PRO A 63 -1.22 4.82 5.87
C PRO A 63 -0.28 5.52 6.86
N ALA A 64 -0.27 5.04 8.10
CA ALA A 64 0.66 5.52 9.13
C ALA A 64 2.14 5.27 8.76
N SER A 65 2.41 4.23 7.97
CA SER A 65 3.73 3.92 7.41
C SER A 65 3.59 3.24 6.06
N GLY A 66 4.51 3.52 5.14
CA GLY A 66 4.51 2.96 3.79
C GLY A 66 3.98 3.90 2.72
N GLN A 67 3.83 3.36 1.51
CA GLN A 67 3.44 4.09 0.32
C GLN A 67 1.93 4.41 0.34
N PRO A 68 1.51 5.64 -0.02
CA PRO A 68 0.10 5.97 -0.19
C PRO A 68 -0.52 5.22 -1.36
N ALA A 69 -1.77 4.81 -1.20
CA ALA A 69 -2.58 4.27 -2.29
C ALA A 69 -3.34 5.40 -2.99
N ARG A 70 -3.49 5.35 -4.31
CA ARG A 70 -4.23 6.37 -5.07
C ARG A 70 -5.08 5.79 -6.18
N SER A 71 -6.09 6.54 -6.60
CA SER A 71 -6.90 6.22 -7.78
C SER A 71 -7.57 7.46 -8.34
N GLU A 72 -7.87 7.44 -9.63
CA GLU A 72 -8.78 8.39 -10.27
C GLU A 72 -10.23 7.96 -10.00
N ILE A 73 -11.11 8.94 -9.86
CA ILE A 73 -12.55 8.70 -9.70
C ILE A 73 -13.18 8.62 -11.08
N LYS A 74 -13.96 7.56 -11.31
CA LYS A 74 -14.71 7.33 -12.54
C LYS A 74 -16.02 8.14 -12.56
N PRO A 75 -16.65 8.34 -13.73
CA PRO A 75 -17.91 9.09 -13.86
C PRO A 75 -19.06 8.61 -12.97
N ASP A 76 -19.06 7.34 -12.56
CA ASP A 76 -20.05 6.75 -11.66
C ASP A 76 -19.69 6.86 -10.16
N GLY A 77 -18.65 7.64 -9.85
CA GLY A 77 -18.09 7.83 -8.51
C GLY A 77 -17.16 6.72 -8.05
N THR A 78 -16.96 5.66 -8.84
CA THR A 78 -16.16 4.50 -8.38
C THR A 78 -14.67 4.73 -8.51
N PHE A 79 -13.89 4.06 -7.66
CA PHE A 79 -12.43 4.06 -7.70
C PHE A 79 -11.87 2.68 -7.32
N VAL A 80 -10.64 2.40 -7.76
CA VAL A 80 -9.89 1.19 -7.40
C VAL A 80 -8.47 1.59 -7.04
N LEU A 81 -8.08 1.43 -5.78
CA LEU A 81 -6.80 1.92 -5.27
C LEU A 81 -5.63 1.07 -5.78
N GLY A 82 -4.52 1.72 -6.06
CA GLY A 82 -3.22 1.09 -6.26
C GLY A 82 -2.15 1.74 -5.38
N THR A 83 -1.28 0.92 -4.81
CA THR A 83 -0.14 1.29 -3.98
C THR A 83 1.18 1.02 -4.71
N ASN A 84 1.49 -0.24 -5.06
CA ASN A 84 2.72 -0.58 -5.77
C ASN A 84 2.47 -0.79 -7.27
N THR A 85 1.32 -1.38 -7.60
CA THR A 85 0.87 -1.54 -8.99
C THR A 85 -0.51 -0.93 -9.16
N LEU A 86 -0.97 -0.87 -10.41
CA LEU A 86 -2.33 -0.42 -10.68
C LEU A 86 -3.31 -1.43 -10.09
N SER A 87 -4.20 -0.98 -9.20
CA SER A 87 -5.29 -1.76 -8.62
C SER A 87 -4.92 -2.89 -7.64
N ASP A 88 -3.71 -2.92 -7.07
CA ASP A 88 -3.35 -3.89 -6.01
C ASP A 88 -3.99 -3.58 -4.64
N GLY A 89 -4.47 -2.35 -4.46
CA GLY A 89 -5.24 -1.92 -3.30
C GLY A 89 -4.46 -0.98 -2.37
N ALA A 90 -4.71 -1.13 -1.08
CA ALA A 90 -4.20 -0.24 -0.03
C ALA A 90 -3.57 -1.03 1.12
N THR A 91 -2.71 -0.36 1.88
CA THR A 91 -2.06 -0.92 3.06
C THR A 91 -3.10 -1.19 4.15
N VAL A 92 -3.07 -2.40 4.72
CA VAL A 92 -3.90 -2.82 5.86
C VAL A 92 -3.68 -1.90 7.06
N GLY A 93 -4.76 -1.57 7.76
CA GLY A 93 -4.79 -0.70 8.93
C GLY A 93 -5.46 0.65 8.67
N THR A 94 -5.24 1.58 9.59
CA THR A 94 -5.83 2.92 9.54
C THR A 94 -5.17 3.79 8.49
N ASN A 95 -5.97 4.31 7.56
CA ASN A 95 -5.54 5.23 6.51
C ASN A 95 -6.27 6.57 6.65
N ARG A 96 -5.53 7.69 6.64
CA ARG A 96 -6.13 9.02 6.42
C ARG A 96 -6.45 9.17 4.94
N VAL A 97 -7.56 9.80 4.62
CA VAL A 97 -8.05 9.90 3.25
C VAL A 97 -8.19 11.36 2.86
N ARG A 98 -7.82 11.66 1.61
CA ARG A 98 -8.21 12.91 0.96
C ARG A 98 -8.86 12.62 -0.38
N VAL A 99 -9.72 13.54 -0.80
CA VAL A 99 -10.35 13.56 -2.10
C VAL A 99 -10.06 14.91 -2.74
N THR A 100 -9.63 14.90 -3.99
CA THR A 100 -9.46 16.13 -4.79
C THR A 100 -10.41 16.08 -5.96
N SER A 101 -11.12 17.17 -6.23
CA SER A 101 -11.86 17.35 -7.48
C SER A 101 -11.78 18.81 -7.87
N TYR A 102 -11.17 19.07 -9.03
CA TYR A 102 -10.90 20.39 -9.58
C TYR A 102 -11.33 20.46 -11.04
N GLU A 103 -11.64 21.65 -11.54
CA GLU A 103 -12.08 21.86 -12.93
C GLU A 103 -11.12 21.28 -13.97
N SER A 104 -9.81 21.38 -13.73
CA SER A 104 -8.79 20.82 -14.64
C SER A 104 -8.82 19.28 -14.73
N GLN A 105 -9.48 18.61 -13.79
CA GLN A 105 -9.65 17.15 -13.77
C GLN A 105 -10.93 16.70 -14.48
N SER A 106 -11.77 17.64 -14.92
CA SER A 106 -12.95 17.29 -15.70
C SER A 106 -12.55 16.64 -17.03
N PRO A 107 -13.21 15.57 -17.49
CA PRO A 107 -12.96 14.98 -18.81
C PRO A 107 -13.18 15.95 -19.98
N THR A 108 -13.94 17.03 -19.77
CA THR A 108 -14.19 18.09 -20.76
C THR A 108 -13.31 19.33 -20.56
N ALA A 109 -12.36 19.30 -19.62
CA ALA A 109 -11.46 20.43 -19.39
C ALA A 109 -10.60 20.69 -20.64
N THR A 110 -10.67 21.93 -21.14
CA THR A 110 -9.78 22.39 -22.21
C THR A 110 -8.51 22.93 -21.56
N ILE A 111 -7.43 22.15 -21.56
CA ILE A 111 -6.13 22.61 -21.06
C ILE A 111 -5.49 23.49 -22.14
N SER A 112 -5.63 24.80 -22.00
CA SER A 112 -4.93 25.76 -22.86
C SER A 112 -3.43 25.70 -22.58
N ARG A 113 -2.61 25.52 -23.62
CA ARG A 113 -1.14 25.38 -23.52
C ARG A 113 -0.44 26.64 -22.96
N ASP A 114 -1.13 27.78 -23.00
CA ASP A 114 -0.64 29.08 -22.53
C ASP A 114 -1.18 29.48 -21.15
N ALA A 115 -2.06 28.64 -20.57
CA ALA A 115 -2.54 28.85 -19.21
C ALA A 115 -1.50 28.29 -18.22
N GLU A 116 -1.07 29.13 -17.28
CA GLU A 116 -0.39 28.73 -16.07
C GLU A 116 -1.11 27.50 -15.48
N PHE A 117 -0.37 26.46 -15.05
CA PHE A 117 -0.91 25.17 -14.59
C PHE A 117 -1.79 25.37 -13.34
N SER A 118 -3.00 25.84 -13.55
CA SER A 118 -4.00 26.07 -12.53
C SER A 118 -4.93 24.88 -12.48
N LEU A 119 -5.16 24.37 -11.27
CA LEU A 119 -6.14 23.31 -11.05
C LEU A 119 -7.58 23.82 -11.32
N GLY A 120 -7.79 25.14 -11.32
CA GLY A 120 -9.12 25.74 -11.39
C GLY A 120 -9.88 25.62 -10.08
N LYS A 121 -11.20 25.83 -10.11
CA LYS A 121 -12.05 25.81 -8.92
C LYS A 121 -12.20 24.39 -8.38
N SER A 122 -12.16 24.24 -7.05
CA SER A 122 -12.51 22.98 -6.41
C SER A 122 -14.02 22.74 -6.49
N GLN A 123 -14.38 21.49 -6.79
CA GLN A 123 -15.77 21.03 -6.93
C GLN A 123 -16.35 20.45 -5.63
N ILE A 124 -15.51 20.35 -4.60
CA ILE A 124 -15.84 19.86 -3.25
C ILE A 124 -15.28 20.83 -2.21
N PRO A 125 -15.73 20.79 -0.95
CA PRO A 125 -15.14 21.61 0.10
C PRO A 125 -13.64 21.34 0.25
N LYS A 126 -12.86 22.42 0.37
CA LYS A 126 -11.39 22.35 0.43
C LYS A 126 -10.86 21.46 1.56
N ARG A 127 -11.63 21.30 2.64
CA ARG A 127 -11.25 20.44 3.78
C ARG A 127 -10.95 19.00 3.35
N TYR A 128 -11.69 18.45 2.38
CA TYR A 128 -11.46 17.10 1.89
C TYR A 128 -10.20 16.96 1.04
N THR A 129 -9.61 18.06 0.56
CA THR A 129 -8.44 18.06 -0.32
C THR A 129 -7.12 17.90 0.43
N ASP A 130 -7.18 17.89 1.76
CA ASP A 130 -6.03 17.81 2.65
C ASP A 130 -6.26 16.68 3.67
N PHE A 131 -5.20 15.92 4.02
CA PHE A 131 -5.33 14.78 4.92
C PHE A 131 -5.64 15.16 6.37
N ASP A 132 -5.23 16.36 6.78
CA ASP A 132 -5.30 16.79 8.18
C ASP A 132 -6.61 17.54 8.46
N THR A 133 -7.32 17.99 7.42
CA THR A 133 -8.61 18.70 7.54
C THR A 133 -9.80 17.95 6.96
N SER A 134 -9.60 16.78 6.34
CA SER A 134 -10.70 16.01 5.75
C SER A 134 -11.57 15.31 6.79
N ASP A 135 -10.98 14.98 7.96
CA ASP A 135 -11.52 14.06 8.97
C ASP A 135 -11.90 12.67 8.40
N LEU A 136 -11.49 12.35 7.17
CA LEU A 136 -11.78 11.07 6.55
C LEU A 136 -10.72 10.05 6.98
N VAL A 137 -11.19 9.00 7.66
CA VAL A 137 -10.37 7.88 8.10
C VAL A 137 -11.04 6.58 7.67
N VAL A 138 -10.26 5.70 7.04
CA VAL A 138 -10.73 4.39 6.58
C VAL A 138 -9.84 3.32 7.20
N GLU A 139 -10.49 2.34 7.83
CA GLU A 139 -9.83 1.12 8.30
C GLU A 139 -9.83 0.08 7.18
N VAL A 140 -8.65 -0.23 6.65
CA VAL A 140 -8.49 -1.27 5.62
C VAL A 140 -8.26 -2.59 6.33
N ALA A 141 -9.28 -3.45 6.33
CA ALA A 141 -9.21 -4.74 7.02
C ALA A 141 -8.32 -5.74 6.27
N ASP A 142 -7.66 -6.63 7.01
CA ASP A 142 -6.91 -7.74 6.44
C ASP A 142 -7.84 -8.84 5.91
N THR A 143 -8.44 -8.60 4.75
CA THR A 143 -9.36 -9.52 4.07
C THR A 143 -9.02 -9.63 2.59
N LYS A 144 -9.80 -10.42 1.84
CA LYS A 144 -9.62 -10.56 0.39
C LYS A 144 -9.99 -9.30 -0.41
N GLY A 145 -10.69 -8.34 0.22
CA GLY A 145 -11.06 -7.10 -0.44
C GLY A 145 -11.86 -6.17 0.47
N ASN A 146 -11.71 -4.87 0.25
CA ASN A 146 -12.44 -3.81 0.96
C ASN A 146 -13.27 -2.99 -0.02
N ASP A 147 -14.54 -2.76 0.33
CA ASP A 147 -15.49 -1.88 -0.37
C ASP A 147 -15.75 -0.65 0.51
N VAL A 148 -15.33 0.52 0.04
CA VAL A 148 -15.37 1.78 0.80
C VAL A 148 -16.39 2.74 0.20
N LEU A 149 -17.20 3.37 1.05
CA LEU A 149 -18.05 4.49 0.68
C LEU A 149 -17.52 5.77 1.34
N LEU A 150 -17.22 6.79 0.53
CA LEU A 150 -16.81 8.11 0.99
C LEU A 150 -17.94 9.09 0.71
N GLU A 151 -18.62 9.56 1.74
CA GLU A 151 -19.69 10.56 1.63
C GLU A 151 -19.14 11.94 2.02
N LEU A 152 -19.11 12.84 1.05
CA LEU A 152 -18.66 14.21 1.22
C LEU A 152 -19.87 15.13 1.39
N THR A 153 -19.86 15.90 2.47
CA THR A 153 -20.84 16.96 2.76
C THR A 153 -20.31 18.33 2.34
N GLU A 154 -21.09 19.40 2.50
CA GLU A 154 -20.54 20.76 2.59
C GLU A 154 -19.62 20.92 3.81
#